data_AF-A0A6I1NU12-F1
#
_entry.id   AF-A0A6I1NU12-F1
#
_cell.length_a   1.000
_cell.length_b   1.000
_cell.length_c   1.000
_cell.angle_alpha   90.00
_cell.angle_beta   90.00
_cell.angle_gamma   90.00
#
_symmetry.space_group_name_H-M   'P 1'
#
loop_
_entity.id
_entity.type
_entity.pdbx_description
1 polymer ?
#
loop_
_entity_poly.entity_id
_entity_poly.type
_entity_poly.pdbx_seq_one_letter_code
_entity_poly.pdbx_strand_id
1 'polypeptide(L)'
;MKMLRIPLLLIGLLLCSQGFAATAQQSKMSTCNADAKAQNLAGDARKAFMSNCLKAAPAATPAVTPAATPAMPASKAATTAAPAKVLTPQQQKMKDCNANRPQGLKGDAYKTYISNCLKKK
;
A
#
# COMPACT_ATOMS: atom_id res chain seq x y z
N MET A 1 0.99 -15.00 -36.01
CA MET A 1 1.58 -14.95 -34.65
C MET A 1 0.54 -14.89 -33.49
N LYS A 2 -0.70 -15.40 -33.65
CA LYS A 2 -1.73 -15.43 -32.58
C LYS A 2 -1.98 -16.82 -31.98
N MET A 3 -1.59 -17.88 -32.67
CA MET A 3 -1.78 -19.28 -32.22
C MET A 3 -0.64 -19.81 -31.32
N LEU A 4 0.47 -19.07 -31.18
CA LEU A 4 1.60 -19.44 -30.30
C LEU A 4 1.49 -18.84 -28.89
N ARG A 5 0.40 -18.12 -28.59
CA ARG A 5 0.15 -17.52 -27.25
C ARG A 5 -0.75 -18.38 -26.37
N ILE A 6 -1.63 -19.18 -26.99
CA ILE A 6 -2.58 -20.06 -26.30
C ILE A 6 -1.86 -21.23 -25.58
N PRO A 7 -0.91 -21.95 -26.20
CA PRO A 7 -0.19 -23.02 -25.48
C PRO A 7 0.80 -22.50 -24.44
N LEU A 8 1.36 -21.28 -24.63
CA LEU A 8 2.28 -20.66 -23.68
C LEU A 8 1.58 -20.22 -22.37
N LEU A 9 0.32 -19.76 -22.47
CA LEU A 9 -0.48 -19.41 -21.29
C LEU A 9 -0.88 -20.63 -20.45
N LEU A 10 -1.14 -21.77 -21.09
CA LEU A 10 -1.51 -23.01 -20.39
C LEU A 10 -0.31 -23.69 -19.71
N ILE A 11 0.89 -23.64 -20.29
CA ILE A 11 2.11 -24.16 -19.67
C ILE A 11 2.59 -23.25 -18.52
N GLY A 12 2.36 -21.94 -18.61
CA GLY A 12 2.64 -21.00 -17.52
C GLY A 12 1.75 -21.17 -16.28
N LEU A 13 0.49 -21.60 -16.46
CA LEU A 13 -0.45 -21.80 -15.34
C LEU A 13 -0.09 -23.02 -14.48
N LEU A 14 0.61 -24.02 -15.04
CA LEU A 14 1.02 -25.23 -14.32
C LEU A 14 2.27 -25.02 -13.42
N LEU A 15 3.08 -23.99 -13.67
CA LEU A 15 4.34 -23.72 -12.95
C LEU A 15 4.22 -22.76 -11.76
N CYS A 16 3.04 -22.17 -11.50
CA CYS A 16 2.84 -21.21 -10.40
C CYS A 16 2.43 -21.84 -9.06
N SER A 17 2.32 -23.17 -8.96
CA SER A 17 1.75 -23.83 -7.78
C SER A 17 2.77 -24.33 -6.76
N GLN A 18 4.06 -24.00 -6.89
CA GLN A 18 5.09 -24.43 -5.93
C GLN A 18 5.92 -23.25 -5.40
N GLY A 19 5.63 -22.85 -4.16
CA GLY A 19 6.62 -22.27 -3.26
C GLY A 19 6.42 -20.82 -2.81
N PHE A 20 6.72 -20.65 -1.51
CA PHE A 20 7.11 -19.44 -0.79
C PHE A 20 6.03 -18.71 -0.02
N ALA A 21 6.14 -18.84 1.30
CA ALA A 21 5.42 -18.12 2.34
C ALA A 21 5.07 -16.70 1.89
N ALA A 22 3.76 -16.40 1.90
CA ALA A 22 3.24 -15.06 1.64
C ALA A 22 4.05 -14.07 2.47
N THR A 23 4.89 -13.29 1.79
CA THR A 23 5.73 -12.29 2.46
C THR A 23 4.82 -11.45 3.35
N ALA A 24 5.22 -11.20 4.59
CA ALA A 24 4.39 -10.48 5.56
C ALA A 24 3.88 -9.14 5.01
N GLN A 25 4.60 -8.56 4.05
CA GLN A 25 4.20 -7.35 3.32
C GLN A 25 2.98 -7.55 2.39
N GLN A 26 2.84 -8.71 1.75
CA GLN A 26 1.75 -9.02 0.82
C GLN A 26 0.46 -9.33 1.58
N SER A 27 0.53 -10.10 2.66
CA SER A 27 -0.62 -10.36 3.54
C SER A 27 -1.17 -9.06 4.14
N LYS A 28 -0.28 -8.18 4.60
CA LYS A 28 -0.64 -6.90 5.17
C LYS A 28 -1.36 -5.98 4.18
N MET A 29 -0.92 -5.95 2.92
CA MET A 29 -1.59 -5.17 1.87
C MET A 29 -3.03 -5.67 1.64
N SER A 30 -3.24 -7.00 1.68
CA SER A 30 -4.57 -7.61 1.51
C SER A 30 -5.49 -7.26 2.68
N THR A 31 -5.02 -7.44 3.91
CA THR A 31 -5.76 -7.08 5.14
C THR A 31 -6.16 -5.61 5.14
N CYS A 32 -5.21 -4.69 4.91
CA CYS A 32 -5.51 -3.26 4.84
C CYS A 32 -6.54 -2.90 3.75
N ASN A 33 -6.58 -3.63 2.64
CA ASN A 33 -7.60 -3.41 1.60
C ASN A 33 -8.96 -3.98 2.00
N ALA A 34 -8.99 -5.13 2.68
CA ALA A 34 -10.21 -5.74 3.20
C ALA A 34 -10.85 -4.86 4.27
N ASP A 35 -10.07 -4.39 5.25
CA ASP A 35 -10.54 -3.46 6.29
C ASP A 35 -11.02 -2.14 5.70
N ALA A 36 -10.30 -1.60 4.70
CA ALA A 36 -10.73 -0.38 4.02
C ALA A 36 -12.12 -0.54 3.36
N LYS A 37 -12.39 -1.72 2.79
CA LYS A 37 -13.67 -2.04 2.17
C LYS A 37 -14.76 -2.33 3.21
N ALA A 38 -14.43 -3.00 4.31
CA ALA A 38 -15.35 -3.24 5.42
C ALA A 38 -15.85 -1.93 6.04
N GLN A 39 -14.97 -0.93 6.14
CA GLN A 39 -15.30 0.41 6.60
C GLN A 39 -15.84 1.35 5.50
N ASN A 40 -16.06 0.84 4.28
CA ASN A 40 -16.55 1.62 3.12
C ASN A 40 -15.78 2.92 2.87
N LEU A 41 -14.47 2.92 3.14
CA LEU A 41 -13.63 4.10 2.96
C LEU A 41 -13.38 4.32 1.46
N ALA A 42 -13.71 5.51 0.97
CA ALA A 42 -13.43 5.96 -0.39
C ALA A 42 -12.59 7.25 -0.38
N GLY A 43 -12.01 7.59 -1.53
CA GLY A 43 -11.24 8.82 -1.72
C GLY A 43 -10.06 8.94 -0.74
N ASP A 44 -9.90 10.14 -0.17
CA ASP A 44 -8.82 10.48 0.76
C ASP A 44 -8.84 9.65 2.05
N ALA A 45 -10.03 9.28 2.53
CA ALA A 45 -10.18 8.47 3.74
C ALA A 45 -9.54 7.08 3.58
N ARG A 46 -9.67 6.45 2.40
CA ARG A 46 -9.01 5.17 2.11
C ARG A 46 -7.49 5.30 2.04
N LYS A 47 -6.96 6.40 1.49
CA LYS A 47 -5.51 6.61 1.39
C LYS A 47 -4.86 6.87 2.74
N ALA A 48 -5.53 7.64 3.60
CA ALA A 48 -5.11 7.86 4.97
C ALA A 48 -5.11 6.53 5.75
N PHE A 49 -6.20 5.77 5.67
CA PHE A 49 -6.31 4.45 6.29
C PHE A 49 -5.21 3.49 5.82
N MET A 50 -4.98 3.39 4.51
CA MET A 50 -4.00 2.46 3.94
C MET A 50 -2.57 2.85 4.32
N SER A 51 -2.24 4.15 4.40
CA SER A 51 -0.93 4.59 4.91
C SER A 51 -0.73 4.28 6.39
N ASN A 52 -1.78 4.43 7.20
CA ASN A 52 -1.71 4.13 8.62
C ASN A 52 -1.57 2.62 8.85
N CYS A 53 -2.38 1.82 8.15
CA CYS A 53 -2.35 0.36 8.22
C CYS A 53 -1.02 -0.23 7.73
N LEU A 54 -0.42 0.33 6.67
CA LEU A 54 0.89 -0.11 6.19
C LEU A 54 2.05 0.31 7.11
N LYS A 55 1.91 1.39 7.88
CA LYS A 55 2.92 1.86 8.85
C LYS A 55 2.90 1.08 10.15
N ALA A 56 1.75 0.61 10.61
CA ALA A 56 1.65 -0.22 11.80
C ALA A 56 2.28 -1.59 11.54
N ALA A 57 3.44 -1.92 12.11
CA ALA A 57 4.06 -3.24 11.99
C ALA A 57 3.04 -4.36 12.29
N PRO A 58 3.09 -5.52 11.62
CA PRO A 58 2.12 -6.59 11.89
C PRO A 58 2.32 -7.05 13.33
N ALA A 59 1.38 -6.75 14.22
CA ALA A 59 1.13 -7.63 15.33
C ALA A 59 0.63 -8.93 14.70
N ALA A 60 1.47 -9.97 14.75
CA ALA A 60 1.07 -11.30 14.35
C ALA A 60 -0.22 -11.66 15.12
N THR A 61 -1.29 -11.93 14.35
CA THR A 61 -2.48 -12.74 14.68
C THR A 61 -2.95 -12.79 16.14
N PRO A 62 -4.25 -12.53 16.42
CA PRO A 62 -4.99 -13.40 17.30
C PRO A 62 -5.58 -14.52 16.44
N ALA A 63 -4.91 -15.67 16.44
CA ALA A 63 -5.62 -16.93 16.23
C ALA A 63 -6.69 -17.04 17.32
N VAL A 64 -7.88 -17.44 16.91
CA VAL A 64 -9.02 -17.76 17.75
C VAL A 64 -8.63 -18.63 18.96
N THR A 65 -8.80 -18.10 20.18
CA THR A 65 -9.43 -18.77 21.35
C THR A 65 -9.59 -17.76 22.51
N PRO A 66 -10.63 -17.91 23.36
CA PRO A 66 -11.01 -16.89 24.34
C PRO A 66 -10.32 -17.06 25.70
N ALA A 67 -10.42 -16.00 26.51
CA ALA A 67 -10.17 -15.89 27.95
C ALA A 67 -8.71 -15.66 28.41
N ALA A 68 -8.35 -14.37 28.55
CA ALA A 68 -7.99 -13.76 29.84
C ALA A 68 -7.55 -12.30 29.63
N THR A 69 -8.26 -11.38 30.30
CA THR A 69 -7.97 -9.95 30.40
C THR A 69 -6.82 -9.68 31.40
N PRO A 70 -6.27 -8.45 31.53
CA PRO A 70 -4.93 -8.10 31.05
C PRO A 70 -3.96 -7.68 32.17
N ALA A 71 -2.66 -7.66 31.88
CA ALA A 71 -1.69 -6.89 32.66
C ALA A 71 -0.87 -6.00 31.71
N MET A 72 -1.17 -4.70 31.74
CA MET A 72 -0.23 -3.65 31.28
C MET A 72 0.98 -3.63 32.22
N PRO A 73 2.08 -3.01 31.78
CA PRO A 73 2.35 -1.73 32.43
C PRO A 73 2.57 -0.58 31.43
N ALA A 74 2.21 0.59 31.92
CA ALA A 74 2.33 1.87 31.26
C ALA A 74 3.74 2.46 31.40
N SER A 75 4.14 3.20 30.34
CA SER A 75 5.08 4.33 30.30
C SER A 75 6.57 4.04 30.60
N LYS A 76 7.53 4.59 29.85
CA LYS A 76 7.70 6.03 29.60
C LYS A 76 8.76 6.32 28.52
N ALA A 77 8.64 7.50 27.91
CA ALA A 77 9.68 8.29 27.21
C ALA A 77 10.15 7.75 25.83
N ALA A 78 10.44 8.55 24.81
CA ALA A 78 10.71 9.98 24.74
C ALA A 78 10.27 10.54 23.37
N THR A 79 9.67 11.72 23.39
CA THR A 79 9.56 12.59 22.22
C THR A 79 10.93 13.17 21.93
N THR A 80 11.68 12.52 21.05
CA THR A 80 12.76 13.17 20.31
C THR A 80 12.15 13.68 19.02
N ALA A 81 12.14 14.99 18.84
CA ALA A 81 11.88 15.62 17.54
C ALA A 81 12.97 15.15 16.56
N ALA A 82 12.69 14.04 15.89
CA ALA A 82 13.47 13.59 14.75
C ALA A 82 13.42 14.69 13.69
N PRO A 83 14.54 15.01 13.00
CA PRO A 83 14.52 16.01 11.95
C PRO A 83 13.45 15.56 10.96
N ALA A 84 12.43 16.41 10.78
CA ALA A 84 11.40 16.22 9.79
C ALA A 84 12.10 15.76 8.52
N LYS A 85 11.70 14.62 7.96
CA LYS A 85 12.19 14.14 6.67
C LYS A 85 11.86 15.22 5.65
N VAL A 86 12.78 16.17 5.49
CA VAL A 86 12.75 17.15 4.42
C VAL A 86 12.92 16.28 3.19
N LEU A 87 11.80 16.07 2.51
CA LEU A 87 11.80 15.33 1.27
C LEU A 87 12.82 15.97 0.34
N THR A 88 13.59 15.14 -0.37
CA THR A 88 14.48 15.67 -1.38
C THR A 88 13.66 16.48 -2.39
N PRO A 89 14.25 17.51 -3.04
CA PRO A 89 13.51 18.35 -3.99
C PRO A 89 12.76 17.55 -5.07
N GLN A 90 13.32 16.41 -5.47
CA GLN A 90 12.72 15.43 -6.37
C GLN A 90 11.47 14.75 -5.78
N GLN A 91 11.53 14.33 -4.51
CA GLN A 91 10.39 13.74 -3.82
C GLN A 91 9.28 14.77 -3.55
N GLN A 92 9.64 16.04 -3.32
CA GLN A 92 8.69 17.14 -3.17
C GLN A 92 7.91 17.39 -4.47
N LYS A 93 8.62 17.50 -5.61
CA LYS A 93 8.00 17.68 -6.94
C LYS A 93 7.02 16.56 -7.29
N MET A 94 7.36 15.30 -7.01
CA MET A 94 6.48 14.16 -7.27
C MET A 94 5.19 14.23 -6.44
N LYS A 95 5.30 14.68 -5.18
CA LYS A 95 4.16 14.87 -4.29
C LYS A 95 3.25 16.00 -4.74
N ASP A 96 3.81 17.16 -5.11
CA ASP A 96 3.04 18.30 -5.60
C ASP A 96 2.27 17.95 -6.87
N CYS A 97 2.92 17.24 -7.81
CA CYS A 97 2.26 16.80 -9.03
C CYS A 97 1.12 15.82 -8.74
N ASN A 98 1.31 14.90 -7.80
CA ASN A 98 0.25 13.96 -7.43
C ASN A 98 -0.90 14.62 -6.65
N ALA A 99 -0.61 15.66 -5.86
CA ALA A 99 -1.59 16.41 -5.08
C ALA A 99 -2.47 17.33 -5.94
N ASN A 100 -1.90 17.97 -6.97
CA ASN A 100 -2.65 18.89 -7.86
C ASN A 100 -3.38 18.18 -9.01
N ARG A 101 -3.42 16.85 -8.98
CA ARG A 101 -3.92 16.04 -10.07
C ARG A 101 -5.46 16.09 -10.16
N PRO A 102 -6.02 16.18 -11.37
CA PRO A 102 -7.45 15.95 -11.59
C PRO A 102 -7.90 14.59 -11.06
N GLN A 103 -8.99 14.57 -10.29
CA GLN A 103 -9.60 13.34 -9.85
C GLN A 103 -10.16 12.56 -11.04
N GLY A 104 -10.09 11.23 -10.99
CA GLY A 104 -10.65 10.36 -12.03
C GLY A 104 -9.75 10.08 -13.25
N LEU A 105 -8.58 10.71 -13.41
CA LEU A 105 -7.64 10.29 -14.47
C LEU A 105 -7.28 8.80 -14.28
N LYS A 106 -7.19 8.04 -15.37
CA LYS A 106 -6.80 6.63 -15.38
C LYS A 106 -5.78 6.40 -16.49
N GLY A 107 -4.95 5.36 -16.34
CA GLY A 107 -4.04 4.90 -17.39
C GLY A 107 -3.14 5.99 -17.97
N ASP A 108 -3.13 6.10 -19.29
CA ASP A 108 -2.27 7.02 -20.05
C ASP A 108 -2.50 8.49 -19.71
N ALA A 109 -3.73 8.88 -19.35
CA ALA A 109 -4.04 10.25 -18.96
C ALA A 109 -3.34 10.64 -17.65
N TYR A 110 -3.18 9.69 -16.72
CA TYR A 110 -2.41 9.91 -15.49
C TYR A 110 -0.92 10.05 -15.77
N LYS A 111 -0.36 9.15 -16.58
CA LYS A 111 1.07 9.16 -16.93
C LYS A 111 1.44 10.44 -17.68
N THR A 112 0.60 10.85 -18.62
CA THR A 112 0.76 12.08 -19.39
C THR A 112 0.73 13.29 -18.47
N TYR A 113 -0.25 13.36 -17.56
CA TYR A 113 -0.35 14.44 -16.58
C TYR A 113 0.89 14.52 -15.67
N ILE A 114 1.36 13.39 -15.11
CA ILE A 114 2.57 13.38 -14.28
C ILE A 114 3.80 13.83 -15.09
N SER A 115 3.97 13.32 -16.31
CA SER A 115 5.12 13.69 -17.15
C SER A 115 5.12 15.18 -17.47
N ASN A 116 3.96 15.74 -17.82
CA ASN A 116 3.83 17.16 -18.13
C ASN A 116 4.02 18.04 -16.88
N CYS A 117 3.52 17.61 -15.71
CA CYS A 117 3.72 18.34 -14.46
C CYS A 117 5.19 18.38 -14.04
N LEU A 118 5.90 17.24 -14.11
CA LEU A 118 7.32 17.16 -13.77
C LEU A 118 8.21 17.90 -14.78
N LYS A 119 7.82 17.98 -16.05
CA LYS A 119 8.56 18.74 -17.08
C LYS A 119 8.40 20.25 -16.95
N LYS A 120 7.30 20.72 -16.33
CA LYS A 120 7.02 22.16 -16.13
C LYS A 120 7.59 22.74 -14.83
N LYS A 121 8.12 21.92 -13.90
CA LYS A 121 8.71 22.33 -12.60
C LYS A 121 10.20 22.04 -12.52
#